data_AF-A0A2W5W5K2-F1
#
_entry.id   AF-A0A2W5W5K2-F1
#
_cell.length_a   1.000
_cell.length_b   1.000
_cell.length_c   1.000
_cell.angle_alpha   90.00
_cell.angle_beta   90.00
_cell.angle_gamma   90.00
#
_symmetry.space_group_name_H-M   'P 1'
#
loop_
_entity.id
_entity.type
_entity.pdbx_description
1 polymer ?
#
loop_
_entity_poly.entity_id
_entity_poly.type
_entity_poly.pdbx_seq_one_letter_code
_entity_poly.pdbx_strand_id
1 'polypeptide(L)'
;MTVKGIRSALTQARQDGKVTETEVDQIVLKARSGWGLTASERTELIKAADSFDDPAKQRLMRHLSAMGQQNAWVNVQAGGLAQIEGRYAIVTVGVAGLSAKVGLFDNCFSLKGTAQADGLMKVAIEGKQLSVQVKKGETAAQVLEKLKAQLPSKVTGVVLSGDVQPYEMASFKGQAAKASDDAAHLMLFKPESLGLKPGEVPLKVVVTGYGAFMGITDNPSANMAQKLSEAGVKGAIVEYRRLDVTTDAVDAFVAEMKKSPPDVILSMGVTHGQSQVEERPENHLGAAPDGNNVMMKDREVRPGGARELKTDLPVDVIENSLRGYGDQRAVHTSRSDGAYEPDRSAYLCNYLGYNLATEFAGVDSTTAGFIHITPDTPVDQMHTVLQAVTARQLDWRREQPRS
;
A
#
# COMPACT_ATOMS: atom_id res chain seq x y z
N MET A 1 -10.60 17.76 17.38
CA MET A 1 -9.93 17.45 18.67
C MET A 1 -8.46 17.79 18.49
N THR A 2 -7.81 18.53 19.40
CA THR A 2 -6.38 18.90 19.24
C THR A 2 -5.46 17.72 19.59
N VAL A 3 -4.20 17.74 19.12
CA VAL A 3 -3.16 16.75 19.47
C VAL A 3 -3.02 16.59 20.99
N LYS A 4 -3.08 17.72 21.71
CA LYS A 4 -3.10 17.77 23.17
C LYS A 4 -4.32 17.04 23.77
N GLY A 5 -5.49 17.16 23.14
CA GLY A 5 -6.71 16.46 23.55
C GLY A 5 -6.64 14.95 23.34
N ILE A 6 -6.07 14.51 22.21
CA ILE A 6 -5.82 13.08 21.93
C ILE A 6 -4.82 12.49 22.93
N ARG A 7 -3.69 13.18 23.16
CA ARG A 7 -2.70 12.77 24.17
C ARG A 7 -3.32 12.67 25.57
N SER A 8 -4.09 13.68 25.96
CA SER A 8 -4.78 13.69 27.26
C SER A 8 -5.73 12.50 27.40
N ALA A 9 -6.49 12.16 26.36
CA ALA A 9 -7.38 11.01 26.38
C ALA A 9 -6.63 9.68 26.49
N LEU A 10 -5.50 9.53 25.80
CA LEU A 10 -4.66 8.32 25.84
C LEU A 10 -3.92 8.13 27.17
N THR A 11 -3.55 9.23 27.82
CA THR A 11 -2.92 9.21 29.13
C THR A 11 -3.96 8.99 30.24
N GLN A 12 -5.20 9.41 30.05
CA GLN A 12 -6.28 9.26 31.03
C GLN A 12 -7.05 7.94 30.94
N ALA A 13 -6.92 7.19 29.83
CA ALA A 13 -7.67 5.96 29.61
C ALA A 13 -7.44 4.93 30.74
N ARG A 14 -6.21 4.80 31.27
CA ARG A 14 -5.91 3.89 32.39
C ARG A 14 -4.75 4.38 33.26
N GLN A 15 -4.80 4.05 34.55
CA GLN A 15 -3.76 4.40 35.55
C GLN A 15 -2.42 3.67 35.32
N ASP A 16 -2.43 2.54 34.60
CA ASP A 16 -1.24 1.75 34.26
C ASP A 16 -0.50 2.25 33.02
N GLY A 17 -1.01 3.31 32.37
CA GLY A 17 -0.41 3.88 31.18
C GLY A 17 -0.54 3.02 29.92
N LYS A 18 -1.30 1.92 29.95
CA LYS A 18 -1.59 1.10 28.76
C LYS A 18 -2.96 1.45 28.18
N VAL A 19 -3.19 1.12 26.92
CA VAL A 19 -4.51 1.28 26.28
C VAL A 19 -4.84 0.00 25.54
N THR A 20 -6.09 -0.42 25.64
CA THR A 20 -6.62 -1.54 24.86
C THR A 20 -6.98 -1.08 23.45
N GLU A 21 -7.04 -2.02 22.49
CA GLU A 21 -7.47 -1.75 21.11
C GLU A 21 -8.87 -1.10 21.09
N THR A 22 -9.79 -1.55 21.93
CA THR A 22 -11.14 -0.97 22.06
C THR A 22 -11.13 0.50 22.50
N GLU A 23 -10.23 0.89 23.41
CA GLU A 23 -10.12 2.28 23.88
C GLU A 23 -9.48 3.18 22.82
N VAL A 24 -8.49 2.65 22.10
CA VAL A 24 -7.87 3.25 20.92
C VAL A 24 -8.95 3.57 19.88
N ASP A 25 -9.82 2.60 19.58
CA ASP A 25 -10.92 2.74 18.63
C ASP A 25 -11.91 3.86 19.01
N GLN A 26 -12.26 3.96 20.29
CA GLN A 26 -13.15 5.01 20.80
C GLN A 26 -12.54 6.41 20.68
N ILE A 27 -11.22 6.54 20.81
CA ILE A 27 -10.50 7.81 20.65
C ILE A 27 -10.46 8.23 19.17
N VAL A 28 -10.22 7.28 18.24
CA VAL A 28 -10.26 7.52 16.78
C VAL A 28 -11.64 8.04 16.35
N LEU A 29 -12.71 7.40 16.82
CA LEU A 29 -14.08 7.80 16.51
C LEU A 29 -14.38 9.24 16.92
N LYS A 30 -13.94 9.65 18.11
CA LYS A 30 -14.10 11.03 18.61
C LYS A 30 -13.22 12.03 17.86
N ALA A 31 -12.04 11.63 17.41
CA ALA A 31 -11.16 12.49 16.62
C ALA A 31 -11.72 12.74 15.21
N ARG A 32 -12.36 11.73 14.59
CA ARG A 32 -12.93 11.82 13.24
C ARG A 32 -14.18 12.69 13.14
N SER A 33 -15.02 12.73 14.17
CA SER A 33 -16.28 13.50 14.16
C SER A 33 -16.10 15.02 14.27
N GLY A 34 -14.87 15.50 14.53
CA GLY A 34 -14.54 16.92 14.54
C GLY A 34 -13.46 17.24 13.51
N TRP A 35 -13.87 17.94 12.43
CA TRP A 35 -13.05 18.71 11.46
C TRP A 35 -11.55 18.38 11.46
N GLY A 36 -11.10 17.70 10.39
CA GLY A 36 -9.80 17.04 10.27
C GLY A 36 -8.57 17.83 10.71
N LEU A 37 -7.46 17.11 10.94
CA LEU A 37 -6.21 17.65 11.45
C LEU A 37 -5.49 18.51 10.41
N THR A 38 -4.77 19.53 10.85
CA THR A 38 -3.86 20.33 10.02
C THR A 38 -2.53 19.59 9.75
N ALA A 39 -1.75 20.02 8.75
CA ALA A 39 -0.43 19.43 8.47
C ALA A 39 0.56 19.55 9.64
N SER A 40 0.51 20.66 10.37
CA SER A 40 1.28 20.88 11.59
C SER A 40 0.86 19.92 12.71
N GLU A 41 -0.44 19.74 12.92
CA GLU A 41 -0.96 18.80 13.93
C GLU A 41 -0.63 17.34 13.57
N ARG A 42 -0.62 16.98 12.28
CA ARG A 42 -0.15 15.65 11.84
C ARG A 42 1.31 15.43 12.16
N THR A 43 2.16 16.40 11.85
CA THR A 43 3.59 16.33 12.19
C THR A 43 3.80 16.20 13.69
N GLU A 44 3.00 16.90 14.48
CA GLU A 44 3.00 16.80 15.93
C GLU A 44 2.50 15.43 16.42
N LEU A 45 1.50 14.82 15.76
CA LEU A 45 1.04 13.46 16.06
C LEU A 45 2.08 12.39 15.73
N ILE A 46 2.83 12.52 14.64
CA ILE A 46 3.93 11.61 14.29
C ILE A 46 5.02 11.70 15.35
N LYS A 47 5.49 12.92 15.66
CA LYS A 47 6.47 13.15 16.74
C LYS A 47 5.97 12.66 18.08
N ALA A 48 4.67 12.79 18.34
CA ALA A 48 4.04 12.30 19.55
C ALA A 48 3.92 10.79 19.59
N ALA A 49 3.74 10.12 18.45
CA ALA A 49 3.75 8.67 18.37
C ALA A 49 5.07 8.13 18.91
N ASP A 50 6.19 8.65 18.42
CA ASP A 50 7.53 8.19 18.80
C ASP A 50 7.89 8.44 20.27
N SER A 51 7.09 9.26 20.99
CA SER A 51 7.27 9.52 22.43
C SER A 51 6.58 8.51 23.36
N PHE A 52 5.80 7.57 22.81
CA PHE A 52 5.16 6.52 23.60
C PHE A 52 5.98 5.23 23.53
N ASP A 53 6.18 4.55 24.67
CA ASP A 53 6.80 3.21 24.70
C ASP A 53 5.81 2.08 24.37
N ASP A 54 4.52 2.40 24.23
CA ASP A 54 3.45 1.45 23.96
C ASP A 54 3.16 1.35 22.45
N PRO A 55 3.37 0.18 21.81
CA PRO A 55 3.18 0.01 20.37
C PRO A 55 1.75 0.28 19.88
N ALA A 56 0.72 0.09 20.72
CA ALA A 56 -0.66 0.38 20.36
C ALA A 56 -0.91 1.90 20.34
N LYS A 57 -0.32 2.66 21.28
CA LYS A 57 -0.31 4.13 21.27
C LYS A 57 0.47 4.71 20.10
N GLN A 58 1.67 4.19 19.84
CA GLN A 58 2.47 4.61 18.68
C GLN A 58 1.67 4.41 17.39
N ARG A 59 1.07 3.22 17.24
CA ARG A 59 0.22 2.86 16.11
C ARG A 59 -0.98 3.79 15.98
N LEU A 60 -1.72 4.04 17.05
CA LEU A 60 -2.84 4.98 17.06
C LEU A 60 -2.43 6.40 16.64
N MET A 61 -1.32 6.91 17.17
CA MET A 61 -0.91 8.29 16.90
C MET A 61 -0.44 8.45 15.45
N ARG A 62 0.25 7.43 14.91
CA ARG A 62 0.56 7.34 13.48
C ARG A 62 -0.72 7.25 12.64
N HIS A 63 -1.70 6.44 13.06
CA HIS A 63 -3.03 6.36 12.42
C HIS A 63 -3.77 7.72 12.42
N LEU A 64 -3.81 8.41 13.55
CA LEU A 64 -4.43 9.74 13.67
C LEU A 64 -3.68 10.77 12.83
N SER A 65 -2.35 10.68 12.72
CA SER A 65 -1.56 11.56 11.86
C SER A 65 -1.85 11.36 10.38
N ALA A 66 -2.30 10.19 9.96
CA ALA A 66 -2.75 9.95 8.59
C ALA A 66 -4.18 10.48 8.35
N MET A 67 -4.97 10.73 9.40
CA MET A 67 -6.30 11.32 9.27
C MET A 67 -6.20 12.80 8.88
N GLY A 68 -6.92 13.19 7.83
CA GLY A 68 -6.83 14.52 7.23
C GLY A 68 -5.86 14.60 6.06
N GLN A 69 -5.41 13.47 5.50
CA GLN A 69 -5.02 13.49 4.10
C GLN A 69 -6.14 14.16 3.29
N GLN A 70 -5.79 15.15 2.46
CA GLN A 70 -6.72 15.73 1.48
C GLN A 70 -7.26 14.66 0.50
N ASN A 71 -6.75 13.43 0.62
CA ASN A 71 -7.03 12.24 -0.16
C ASN A 71 -7.79 11.15 0.63
N ALA A 72 -8.44 11.40 1.78
CA ALA A 72 -9.31 10.41 2.45
C ALA A 72 -10.78 10.89 2.52
N TRP A 73 -11.65 10.36 1.64
CA TRP A 73 -12.88 11.05 1.21
C TRP A 73 -14.20 10.38 1.60
N VAL A 74 -14.12 9.16 2.13
CA VAL A 74 -15.31 8.35 2.44
C VAL A 74 -15.66 8.48 3.90
N ASN A 75 -16.87 8.97 4.20
CA ASN A 75 -17.49 8.92 5.52
C ASN A 75 -18.80 8.15 5.42
N VAL A 76 -18.87 6.95 6.00
CA VAL A 76 -20.13 6.21 6.05
C VAL A 76 -20.97 6.74 7.21
N GLN A 77 -22.19 7.18 6.92
CA GLN A 77 -23.12 7.75 7.90
C GLN A 77 -24.22 6.77 8.32
N ALA A 78 -24.42 5.66 7.59
CA ALA A 78 -25.43 4.66 7.93
C ALA A 78 -24.89 3.61 8.89
N GLY A 79 -25.78 3.08 9.73
CA GLY A 79 -25.65 1.82 10.46
C GLY A 79 -24.63 1.73 11.60
N GLY A 80 -23.86 2.80 11.83
CA GLY A 80 -22.90 2.87 12.93
C GLY A 80 -21.66 2.01 12.70
N LEU A 81 -20.57 2.37 13.40
CA LEU A 81 -19.39 1.54 13.47
C LEU A 81 -19.74 0.25 14.23
N ALA A 82 -19.54 -0.89 13.60
CA ALA A 82 -19.68 -2.20 14.24
C ALA A 82 -18.38 -2.61 14.93
N GLN A 83 -17.24 -2.44 14.24
CA GLN A 83 -15.93 -2.90 14.69
C GLN A 83 -14.82 -2.15 13.93
N ILE A 84 -13.62 -2.06 14.48
CA ILE A 84 -12.40 -1.72 13.73
C ILE A 84 -11.54 -2.98 13.65
N GLU A 85 -10.97 -3.22 12.46
CA GLU A 85 -10.10 -4.36 12.20
C GLU A 85 -8.91 -3.88 11.36
N GLY A 86 -7.74 -3.77 11.99
CA GLY A 86 -6.54 -3.21 11.37
C GLY A 86 -6.75 -1.79 10.84
N ARG A 87 -6.63 -1.61 9.52
CA ARG A 87 -6.80 -0.30 8.85
C ARG A 87 -8.22 -0.01 8.39
N TYR A 88 -9.20 -0.83 8.76
CA TYR A 88 -10.57 -0.68 8.28
C TYR A 88 -11.57 -0.53 9.42
N ALA A 89 -12.56 0.35 9.21
CA ALA A 89 -13.77 0.41 10.00
C ALA A 89 -14.84 -0.47 9.37
N ILE A 90 -15.29 -1.51 10.08
CA ILE A 90 -16.46 -2.30 9.71
C ILE A 90 -17.70 -1.52 10.15
N VAL A 91 -18.57 -1.23 9.19
CA VAL A 91 -19.78 -0.44 9.41
C VAL A 91 -20.98 -1.22 8.90
N THR A 92 -22.11 -1.14 9.61
CA THR A 92 -23.36 -1.66 9.04
C THR A 92 -23.91 -0.62 8.06
N VAL A 93 -24.59 -1.03 7.00
CA VAL A 93 -25.06 -0.10 5.95
C VAL A 93 -26.57 0.09 5.92
N GLY A 94 -27.28 -0.43 6.94
CA GLY A 94 -28.73 -0.32 7.06
C GLY A 94 -29.52 -1.16 6.05
N VAL A 95 -28.86 -2.08 5.33
CA VAL A 95 -29.48 -3.02 4.39
C VAL A 95 -29.15 -4.45 4.85
N ALA A 96 -30.18 -5.24 5.14
CA ALA A 96 -30.01 -6.61 5.61
C ALA A 96 -29.22 -7.45 4.59
N GLY A 97 -28.26 -8.25 5.06
CA GLY A 97 -27.41 -9.09 4.21
C GLY A 97 -26.19 -8.39 3.61
N LEU A 98 -26.02 -7.07 3.80
CA LEU A 98 -24.83 -6.34 3.40
C LEU A 98 -24.03 -5.85 4.61
N SER A 99 -22.71 -5.98 4.52
CA SER A 99 -21.75 -5.36 5.42
C SER A 99 -20.77 -4.51 4.63
N ALA A 100 -20.21 -3.48 5.26
CA ALA A 100 -19.20 -2.64 4.62
C ALA A 100 -17.92 -2.54 5.45
N LYS A 101 -16.80 -2.34 4.75
CA LYS A 101 -15.57 -1.85 5.36
C LYS A 101 -15.17 -0.53 4.72
N VAL A 102 -14.67 0.40 5.54
CA VAL A 102 -14.17 1.70 5.09
C VAL A 102 -12.69 1.75 5.44
N GLY A 103 -11.85 2.01 4.45
CA GLY A 103 -10.45 2.28 4.72
C GLY A 103 -10.29 3.51 5.59
N LEU A 104 -9.52 3.38 6.66
CA LEU A 104 -9.17 4.49 7.53
C LEU A 104 -8.09 5.39 6.90
N PHE A 105 -7.28 4.82 6.00
CA PHE A 105 -6.10 5.47 5.40
C PHE A 105 -6.08 5.42 3.87
N ASP A 106 -7.16 4.96 3.25
CA ASP A 106 -7.33 4.97 1.81
C ASP A 106 -8.74 5.44 1.45
N ASN A 107 -8.94 5.65 0.15
CA ASN A 107 -10.23 6.00 -0.42
C ASN A 107 -11.05 4.77 -0.82
N CYS A 108 -10.89 3.65 -0.11
CA CYS A 108 -11.59 2.41 -0.42
C CYS A 108 -12.83 2.24 0.47
N PHE A 109 -13.93 1.90 -0.19
CA PHE A 109 -15.16 1.48 0.45
C PHE A 109 -15.52 0.10 -0.07
N SER A 110 -15.47 -0.94 0.76
CA SER A 110 -15.87 -2.28 0.38
C SER A 110 -17.26 -2.62 0.87
N LEU A 111 -17.97 -3.42 0.06
CA LEU A 111 -19.21 -4.08 0.42
C LEU A 111 -19.06 -5.58 0.26
N LYS A 112 -19.72 -6.34 1.13
CA LYS A 112 -19.79 -7.79 1.09
C LYS A 112 -21.22 -8.28 1.25
N GLY A 113 -21.54 -9.37 0.58
CA GLY A 113 -22.80 -10.09 0.65
C GLY A 113 -23.81 -9.70 -0.42
N THR A 114 -25.05 -10.12 -0.19
CA THR A 114 -26.21 -9.89 -1.05
C THR A 114 -27.36 -9.37 -0.21
N ALA A 115 -28.06 -8.35 -0.71
CA ALA A 115 -29.19 -7.76 -0.01
C ALA A 115 -30.32 -8.77 0.22
N GLN A 116 -30.70 -9.00 1.48
CA GLN A 116 -31.76 -9.92 1.88
C GLN A 116 -33.15 -9.27 1.87
N ALA A 117 -33.21 -7.94 1.85
CA ALA A 117 -34.43 -7.15 1.79
C ALA A 117 -34.19 -5.86 0.99
N ASP A 118 -35.27 -5.25 0.51
CA ASP A 118 -35.24 -3.89 -0.02
C ASP A 118 -34.81 -2.91 1.08
N GLY A 119 -34.02 -1.90 0.72
CA GLY A 119 -33.53 -0.92 1.67
C GLY A 119 -32.91 0.29 1.00
N LEU A 120 -32.46 1.23 1.82
CA LEU A 120 -31.80 2.45 1.38
C LEU A 120 -30.42 2.52 2.02
N MET A 121 -29.37 2.45 1.19
CA MET A 121 -28.00 2.66 1.66
C MET A 121 -27.64 4.14 1.55
N LYS A 122 -27.09 4.71 2.64
CA LYS A 122 -26.61 6.10 2.69
C LYS A 122 -25.13 6.15 3.03
N VAL A 123 -24.37 6.93 2.27
CA VAL A 123 -22.94 7.18 2.50
C VAL A 123 -22.63 8.64 2.20
N ALA A 124 -21.65 9.23 2.87
CA ALA A 124 -21.17 10.55 2.57
C ALA A 124 -19.79 10.46 1.90
N ILE A 125 -19.64 11.09 0.74
CA ILE A 125 -18.40 11.15 -0.03
C ILE A 125 -18.09 12.61 -0.29
N GLU A 126 -16.92 13.09 0.14
CA GLU A 126 -16.54 14.52 0.06
C GLU A 126 -17.60 15.45 0.73
N GLY A 127 -18.15 15.03 1.86
CA GLY A 127 -19.19 15.79 2.56
C GLY A 127 -20.57 15.80 1.88
N LYS A 128 -20.70 15.25 0.66
CA LYS A 128 -21.98 15.07 -0.02
C LYS A 128 -22.62 13.76 0.39
N GLN A 129 -23.85 13.81 0.91
CA GLN A 129 -24.65 12.61 1.15
C GLN A 129 -25.13 12.02 -0.17
N LEU A 130 -24.86 10.73 -0.36
CA LEU A 130 -25.34 9.89 -1.46
C LEU A 130 -26.32 8.86 -0.90
N SER A 131 -27.32 8.49 -1.70
CA SER A 131 -28.38 7.58 -1.28
C SER A 131 -28.76 6.68 -2.44
N VAL A 132 -28.55 5.37 -2.28
CA VAL A 132 -28.86 4.38 -3.31
C VAL A 132 -29.94 3.43 -2.82
N GLN A 133 -30.99 3.28 -3.63
CA GLN A 133 -32.02 2.27 -3.41
C GLN A 133 -31.43 0.89 -3.69
N VAL A 134 -31.51 0.00 -2.70
CA VAL A 134 -31.03 -1.38 -2.80
C VAL A 134 -32.22 -2.31 -2.83
N LYS A 135 -32.24 -3.22 -3.81
CA LYS A 135 -33.27 -4.25 -3.96
C LYS A 135 -32.81 -5.57 -3.38
N LYS A 136 -33.76 -6.34 -2.85
CA LYS A 136 -33.50 -7.73 -2.45
C LYS A 136 -32.87 -8.50 -3.62
N GLY A 137 -31.78 -9.21 -3.34
CA GLY A 137 -31.01 -9.98 -4.31
C GLY A 137 -29.87 -9.20 -4.97
N GLU A 138 -29.75 -7.88 -4.77
CA GLU A 138 -28.62 -7.13 -5.31
C GLU A 138 -27.32 -7.45 -4.57
N THR A 139 -26.25 -7.67 -5.33
CA THR A 139 -24.93 -7.98 -4.80
C THR A 139 -24.15 -6.72 -4.48
N ALA A 140 -23.08 -6.86 -3.68
CA ALA A 140 -22.16 -5.77 -3.34
C ALA A 140 -21.73 -4.95 -4.58
N ALA A 141 -21.31 -5.63 -5.66
CA ALA A 141 -20.87 -4.97 -6.89
C ALA A 141 -21.96 -4.09 -7.53
N GLN A 142 -23.19 -4.59 -7.60
CA GLN A 142 -24.32 -3.85 -8.18
C GLN A 142 -24.67 -2.60 -7.36
N VAL A 143 -24.62 -2.72 -6.04
CA VAL A 143 -24.86 -1.59 -5.13
C VAL A 143 -23.75 -0.54 -5.27
N LEU A 144 -22.50 -0.95 -5.40
CA LEU A 144 -21.37 -0.03 -5.60
C LEU A 144 -21.41 0.69 -6.95
N GLU A 145 -21.86 0.05 -8.03
CA GLU A 145 -22.03 0.75 -9.32
C GLU A 145 -23.12 1.81 -9.27
N LYS A 146 -24.24 1.56 -8.55
CA LYS A 146 -25.24 2.61 -8.28
C LYS A 146 -24.65 3.78 -7.50
N LEU A 147 -23.79 3.48 -6.53
CA LEU A 147 -23.13 4.50 -5.72
C LEU A 147 -22.15 5.33 -6.57
N LYS A 148 -21.36 4.65 -7.40
CA LYS A 148 -20.42 5.26 -8.37
C LYS A 148 -21.13 6.23 -9.31
N ALA A 149 -22.32 5.89 -9.79
CA ALA A 149 -23.12 6.76 -10.65
C ALA A 149 -23.59 8.07 -9.97
N GLN A 150 -23.55 8.15 -8.63
CA GLN A 150 -23.95 9.35 -7.87
C GLN A 150 -22.76 10.17 -7.35
N LEU A 151 -21.51 9.76 -7.63
CA LEU A 151 -20.32 10.43 -7.12
C LEU A 151 -20.29 11.92 -7.51
N PRO A 152 -19.74 12.80 -6.65
CA PRO A 152 -19.51 14.19 -7.05
C PRO A 152 -18.59 14.26 -8.29
N SER A 153 -18.78 15.24 -9.16
CA SER A 153 -18.09 15.32 -10.46
C SER A 153 -16.57 15.36 -10.41
N LYS A 154 -15.99 15.78 -9.28
CA LYS A 154 -14.53 15.77 -9.05
C LYS A 154 -13.99 14.43 -8.55
N VAL A 155 -14.88 13.50 -8.19
CA VAL A 155 -14.55 12.20 -7.63
C VAL A 155 -14.76 11.15 -8.70
N THR A 156 -13.70 10.40 -9.01
CA THR A 156 -13.82 9.18 -9.81
C THR A 156 -13.85 7.98 -8.89
N GLY A 157 -14.68 6.99 -9.23
CA GLY A 157 -14.76 5.71 -8.53
C GLY A 157 -14.54 4.56 -9.49
N VAL A 158 -13.75 3.57 -9.07
CA VAL A 158 -13.61 2.29 -9.78
C VAL A 158 -14.15 1.19 -8.88
N VAL A 159 -15.10 0.40 -9.41
CA VAL A 159 -15.61 -0.79 -8.71
C VAL A 159 -14.79 -1.99 -9.13
N LEU A 160 -14.20 -2.64 -8.15
CA LEU A 160 -13.21 -3.68 -8.32
C LEU A 160 -13.61 -4.91 -7.49
N SER A 161 -13.27 -6.08 -8.01
CA SER A 161 -13.59 -7.37 -7.39
C SER A 161 -12.74 -7.64 -6.14
N GLY A 162 -13.31 -8.37 -5.17
CA GLY A 162 -12.60 -8.84 -3.98
C GLY A 162 -13.01 -8.11 -2.70
N ASP A 163 -12.84 -8.82 -1.57
CA ASP A 163 -12.97 -8.26 -0.23
C ASP A 163 -11.77 -7.35 0.07
N VAL A 164 -11.74 -6.74 1.24
CA VAL A 164 -10.58 -6.00 1.73
C VAL A 164 -10.13 -6.65 3.04
N GLN A 165 -8.92 -7.21 3.03
CA GLN A 165 -8.37 -7.89 4.20
C GLN A 165 -7.83 -6.88 5.24
N PRO A 166 -7.90 -7.20 6.54
CA PRO A 166 -7.80 -6.18 7.59
C PRO A 166 -6.38 -5.65 7.84
N TYR A 167 -5.38 -6.50 7.59
CA TYR A 167 -3.96 -6.25 7.90
C TYR A 167 -3.04 -6.32 6.69
N GLU A 168 -3.58 -6.71 5.54
CA GLU A 168 -2.89 -6.73 4.26
C GLU A 168 -3.83 -6.07 3.26
N MET A 169 -3.36 -5.16 2.40
CA MET A 169 -4.19 -4.72 1.26
C MET A 169 -4.35 -5.83 0.22
N ALA A 170 -4.06 -7.08 0.58
CA ALA A 170 -4.08 -8.26 -0.25
C ALA A 170 -5.53 -8.66 -0.47
N SER A 171 -6.19 -7.96 -1.39
CA SER A 171 -7.29 -8.47 -2.20
C SER A 171 -7.83 -7.45 -3.21
N PHE A 172 -7.06 -6.43 -3.60
CA PHE A 172 -7.32 -5.71 -4.84
C PHE A 172 -7.06 -6.62 -6.03
N LYS A 173 -8.09 -7.34 -6.50
CA LYS A 173 -7.94 -8.19 -7.69
C LYS A 173 -7.69 -7.39 -8.97
N GLY A 174 -7.71 -6.05 -8.94
CA GLY A 174 -7.46 -5.17 -10.10
C GLY A 174 -8.47 -5.31 -11.25
N GLN A 175 -9.27 -6.38 -11.21
CA GLN A 175 -10.31 -6.70 -12.16
C GLN A 175 -11.59 -6.00 -11.73
N ALA A 176 -12.32 -5.48 -12.72
CA ALA A 176 -13.66 -4.95 -12.54
C ALA A 176 -14.54 -5.97 -11.78
N ALA A 177 -15.31 -5.47 -10.81
CA ALA A 177 -16.22 -6.34 -10.06
C ALA A 177 -17.28 -6.96 -10.98
N LYS A 178 -17.58 -8.22 -10.75
CA LYS A 178 -18.66 -8.97 -11.40
C LYS A 178 -19.83 -9.09 -10.43
N ALA A 179 -21.03 -9.21 -10.99
CA ALA A 179 -22.23 -9.43 -10.17
C ALA A 179 -22.13 -10.70 -9.29
N SER A 180 -21.35 -11.69 -9.71
CA SER A 180 -21.10 -12.94 -8.97
C SER A 180 -20.13 -12.81 -7.79
N ASP A 181 -19.46 -11.66 -7.63
CA ASP A 181 -18.49 -11.49 -6.56
C ASP A 181 -19.21 -11.30 -5.22
N ASP A 182 -18.85 -12.11 -4.22
CA ASP A 182 -19.37 -12.00 -2.84
C ASP A 182 -18.94 -10.69 -2.16
N ALA A 183 -17.83 -10.09 -2.62
CA ALA A 183 -17.38 -8.79 -2.17
C ALA A 183 -16.84 -7.97 -3.34
N ALA A 184 -17.08 -6.67 -3.25
CA ALA A 184 -16.56 -5.68 -4.19
C ALA A 184 -16.15 -4.43 -3.42
N HIS A 185 -15.33 -3.60 -4.04
CA HIS A 185 -14.90 -2.35 -3.45
C HIS A 185 -14.92 -1.20 -4.44
N LEU A 186 -15.20 -0.02 -3.92
CA LEU A 186 -15.24 1.24 -4.62
C LEU A 186 -14.03 2.05 -4.18
N MET A 187 -13.05 2.14 -5.07
CA MET A 187 -11.85 2.93 -4.88
C MET A 187 -12.08 4.33 -5.44
N LEU A 188 -11.95 5.37 -4.61
CA LEU A 188 -12.16 6.76 -4.99
C LEU A 188 -10.86 7.53 -5.18
N PHE A 189 -10.83 8.48 -6.12
CA PHE A 189 -9.70 9.38 -6.32
C PHE A 189 -10.10 10.66 -7.07
N LYS A 190 -9.23 11.68 -7.04
CA LYS A 190 -9.33 12.94 -7.82
C LYS A 190 -8.33 12.75 -8.93
N PRO A 191 -8.76 12.58 -10.19
CA PRO A 191 -7.81 12.48 -11.29
C PRO A 191 -6.82 13.64 -11.26
N GLU A 192 -7.32 14.87 -11.06
CA GLU A 192 -6.52 16.10 -10.94
C GLU A 192 -5.47 16.06 -9.82
N SER A 193 -5.78 15.50 -8.63
CA SER A 193 -4.83 15.44 -7.53
C SER A 193 -3.72 14.41 -7.77
N LEU A 194 -3.98 13.43 -8.62
CA LEU A 194 -3.00 12.45 -9.09
C LEU A 194 -2.32 12.89 -10.40
N GLY A 195 -2.68 14.03 -11.00
CA GLY A 195 -2.15 14.41 -12.32
C GLY A 195 -2.61 13.49 -13.46
N LEU A 196 -3.76 12.83 -13.28
CA LEU A 196 -4.42 12.01 -14.28
C LEU A 196 -5.37 12.85 -15.13
N LYS A 197 -5.45 12.53 -16.43
CA LYS A 197 -6.42 13.13 -17.36
C LYS A 197 -7.83 12.58 -17.09
N PRO A 198 -8.90 13.30 -17.47
CA PRO A 198 -10.26 12.77 -17.36
C PRO A 198 -10.40 11.38 -18.02
N GLY A 199 -10.95 10.41 -17.28
CA GLY A 199 -11.12 9.03 -17.73
C GLY A 199 -9.91 8.13 -17.54
N GLU A 200 -8.74 8.65 -17.13
CA GLU A 200 -7.62 7.81 -16.71
C GLU A 200 -7.88 7.24 -15.31
N VAL A 201 -7.50 5.97 -15.13
CA VAL A 201 -7.48 5.31 -13.82
C VAL A 201 -6.04 5.35 -13.25
N PRO A 202 -5.85 5.41 -11.93
CA PRO A 202 -4.51 5.36 -11.34
C PRO A 202 -3.83 4.02 -11.66
N LEU A 203 -2.50 4.02 -11.72
CA LEU A 203 -1.71 2.80 -11.66
C LEU A 203 -1.81 2.19 -10.25
N LYS A 204 -1.76 0.87 -10.16
CA LYS A 204 -1.52 0.12 -8.92
C LYS A 204 -0.02 -0.08 -8.75
N VAL A 205 0.53 0.48 -7.69
CA VAL A 205 1.96 0.38 -7.36
C VAL A 205 2.08 -0.37 -6.04
N VAL A 206 2.85 -1.45 -6.01
CA VAL A 206 3.17 -2.19 -4.78
C VAL A 206 4.63 -1.89 -4.40
N VAL A 207 4.84 -1.36 -3.21
CA VAL A 207 6.17 -1.20 -2.60
C VAL A 207 6.32 -2.18 -1.45
N THR A 208 7.43 -2.93 -1.42
CA THR A 208 7.64 -3.93 -0.37
C THR A 208 8.92 -3.68 0.42
N GLY A 209 8.89 -4.07 1.68
CA GLY A 209 10.08 -4.17 2.53
C GLY A 209 9.99 -5.38 3.44
N TYR A 210 11.11 -5.81 4.00
CA TYR A 210 11.15 -6.94 4.91
C TYR A 210 10.85 -6.53 6.35
N GLY A 211 10.26 -7.45 7.11
CA GLY A 211 10.03 -7.33 8.53
C GLY A 211 11.30 -7.52 9.37
N ALA A 212 11.09 -7.74 10.68
CA ALA A 212 12.15 -7.96 11.65
C ALA A 212 12.99 -9.20 11.31
N PHE A 213 14.30 -9.11 11.52
CA PHE A 213 15.26 -10.18 11.20
C PHE A 213 16.55 -10.05 12.02
N MET A 214 17.13 -11.17 12.46
CA MET A 214 18.43 -11.21 13.17
C MET A 214 18.57 -10.19 14.31
N GLY A 215 17.52 -10.01 15.12
CA GLY A 215 17.52 -9.06 16.25
C GLY A 215 17.23 -7.61 15.87
N ILE A 216 17.06 -7.30 14.58
CA ILE A 216 16.54 -6.02 14.09
C ILE A 216 15.02 -6.05 14.22
N THR A 217 14.47 -5.31 15.17
CA THR A 217 13.02 -5.18 15.39
C THR A 217 12.36 -4.21 14.40
N ASP A 218 13.14 -3.26 13.88
CA ASP A 218 12.70 -2.21 12.97
C ASP A 218 13.56 -2.20 11.71
N ASN A 219 13.08 -2.85 10.65
CA ASN A 219 13.84 -3.03 9.42
C ASN A 219 13.68 -1.78 8.52
N PRO A 220 14.78 -1.10 8.14
CA PRO A 220 14.74 0.09 7.31
C PRO A 220 13.92 -0.05 6.02
N SER A 221 13.91 -1.23 5.38
CA SER A 221 13.18 -1.46 4.13
C SER A 221 11.66 -1.39 4.30
N ALA A 222 11.11 -1.97 5.37
CA ALA A 222 9.68 -1.85 5.70
C ALA A 222 9.29 -0.39 6.01
N ASN A 223 10.13 0.32 6.76
CA ASN A 223 9.90 1.73 7.06
C ASN A 223 9.95 2.61 5.81
N MET A 224 10.90 2.36 4.91
CA MET A 224 10.99 3.05 3.63
C MET A 224 9.74 2.79 2.79
N ALA A 225 9.34 1.52 2.64
CA ALA A 225 8.14 1.15 1.88
C ALA A 225 6.87 1.81 2.43
N GLN A 226 6.71 1.85 3.75
CA GLN A 226 5.61 2.56 4.39
C GLN A 226 5.66 4.06 4.07
N LYS A 227 6.80 4.72 4.25
CA LYS A 227 6.97 6.16 3.96
C LYS A 227 6.68 6.49 2.49
N LEU A 228 7.08 5.63 1.55
CA LEU A 228 6.79 5.80 0.13
C LEU A 228 5.29 5.67 -0.17
N SER A 229 4.61 4.72 0.45
CA SER A 229 3.15 4.56 0.34
C SER A 229 2.40 5.78 0.90
N GLU A 230 2.85 6.29 2.05
CA GLU A 230 2.28 7.49 2.68
C GLU A 230 2.53 8.77 1.87
N ALA A 231 3.71 8.90 1.26
CA ALA A 231 4.04 10.02 0.39
C ALA A 231 3.23 9.99 -0.92
N GLY A 232 2.95 8.79 -1.44
CA GLY A 232 2.25 8.57 -2.70
C GLY A 232 3.03 9.09 -3.92
N VAL A 233 2.56 8.78 -5.13
CA VAL A 233 3.16 9.32 -6.36
C VAL A 233 2.05 9.75 -7.33
N LYS A 234 2.36 10.72 -8.19
CA LYS A 234 1.43 11.13 -9.24
C LYS A 234 1.11 9.94 -10.14
N GLY A 235 -0.16 9.86 -10.54
CA GLY A 235 -0.67 8.87 -11.47
C GLY A 235 -0.96 7.51 -10.87
N ALA A 236 -0.71 7.31 -9.57
CA ALA A 236 -0.83 5.98 -8.96
C ALA A 236 -1.40 6.00 -7.55
N ILE A 237 -1.82 4.81 -7.13
CA ILE A 237 -2.08 4.46 -5.74
C ILE A 237 -0.94 3.54 -5.31
N VAL A 238 -0.23 3.95 -4.26
CA VAL A 238 0.95 3.25 -3.76
C VAL A 238 0.56 2.46 -2.54
N GLU A 239 0.82 1.16 -2.61
CA GLU A 239 0.42 0.21 -1.62
C GLU A 239 1.66 -0.45 -0.99
N TYR A 240 1.80 -0.33 0.33
CA TYR A 240 2.85 -0.96 1.12
C TYR A 240 2.53 -2.43 1.47
N ARG A 241 3.53 -3.30 1.31
CA ARG A 241 3.57 -4.66 1.85
C ARG A 241 4.81 -4.90 2.72
N ARG A 242 4.61 -5.54 3.86
CA ARG A 242 5.68 -6.09 4.69
C ARG A 242 5.80 -7.57 4.41
N LEU A 243 7.00 -8.02 4.08
CA LEU A 243 7.29 -9.44 3.89
C LEU A 243 8.00 -9.99 5.12
N ASP A 244 7.60 -11.17 5.58
CA ASP A 244 8.44 -11.91 6.52
C ASP A 244 9.74 -12.34 5.82
N VAL A 245 10.80 -12.50 6.61
CA VAL A 245 12.13 -12.85 6.08
C VAL A 245 12.21 -14.36 5.89
N THR A 246 11.36 -14.92 5.04
CA THR A 246 11.28 -16.36 4.74
C THR A 246 11.06 -16.59 3.23
N THR A 247 11.45 -17.76 2.72
CA THR A 247 11.14 -18.13 1.33
C THR A 247 9.65 -18.27 1.09
N ASP A 248 8.91 -18.79 2.06
CA ASP A 248 7.46 -19.01 1.94
C ASP A 248 6.70 -17.69 1.77
N ALA A 249 7.11 -16.63 2.48
CA ALA A 249 6.51 -15.32 2.34
C ALA A 249 6.81 -14.70 0.96
N VAL A 250 8.02 -14.88 0.44
CA VAL A 250 8.37 -14.46 -0.92
C VAL A 250 7.56 -15.23 -1.96
N ASP A 251 7.47 -16.56 -1.84
CA ASP A 251 6.72 -17.41 -2.76
C ASP A 251 5.23 -17.05 -2.77
N ALA A 252 4.64 -16.85 -1.58
CA ALA A 252 3.25 -16.42 -1.44
C ALA A 252 3.01 -15.05 -2.09
N PHE A 253 3.90 -14.08 -1.85
CA PHE A 253 3.83 -12.75 -2.44
C PHE A 253 3.89 -12.80 -3.97
N VAL A 254 4.88 -13.49 -4.54
CA VAL A 254 5.05 -13.61 -5.99
C VAL A 254 3.83 -14.31 -6.63
N ALA A 255 3.33 -15.38 -5.99
CA ALA A 255 2.13 -16.07 -6.45
C ALA A 255 0.88 -15.19 -6.40
N GLU A 256 0.75 -14.31 -5.40
CA GLU A 256 -0.32 -13.32 -5.32
C GLU A 256 -0.21 -12.29 -6.45
N MET A 257 0.97 -11.69 -6.63
CA MET A 257 1.21 -10.69 -7.68
C MET A 257 0.95 -11.27 -9.07
N LYS A 258 1.29 -12.54 -9.31
CA LYS A 258 0.99 -13.20 -10.58
C LYS A 258 -0.52 -13.37 -10.85
N LYS A 259 -1.32 -13.62 -9.81
CA LYS A 259 -2.78 -13.77 -9.93
C LYS A 259 -3.46 -12.45 -10.23
N SER A 260 -2.90 -11.33 -9.76
CA SER A 260 -3.42 -9.98 -9.97
C SER A 260 -2.26 -8.99 -10.09
N PRO A 261 -1.64 -8.92 -11.28
CA PRO A 261 -0.43 -8.13 -11.47
C PRO A 261 -0.73 -6.64 -11.27
N PRO A 262 0.02 -5.95 -10.40
CA PRO A 262 0.00 -4.49 -10.35
C PRO A 262 0.74 -3.92 -11.56
N ASP A 263 0.61 -2.61 -11.80
CA ASP A 263 1.36 -1.94 -12.86
C ASP A 263 2.84 -1.77 -12.49
N VAL A 264 3.15 -1.64 -11.20
CA VAL A 264 4.53 -1.52 -10.69
C VAL A 264 4.72 -2.35 -9.42
N ILE A 265 5.86 -3.04 -9.33
CA ILE A 265 6.36 -3.69 -8.11
C ILE A 265 7.77 -3.15 -7.82
N LEU A 266 7.95 -2.45 -6.71
CA LEU A 266 9.26 -2.00 -6.25
C LEU A 266 9.55 -2.60 -4.87
N SER A 267 10.31 -3.69 -4.87
CA SER A 267 10.71 -4.37 -3.63
C SER A 267 12.02 -3.82 -3.10
N MET A 268 12.14 -3.76 -1.77
CA MET A 268 13.35 -3.27 -1.11
C MET A 268 13.86 -4.25 -0.06
N GLY A 269 15.18 -4.28 0.07
CA GLY A 269 15.90 -4.98 1.13
C GLY A 269 17.00 -4.11 1.70
N VAL A 270 17.52 -4.50 2.86
CA VAL A 270 18.59 -3.75 3.52
C VAL A 270 19.94 -4.35 3.17
N THR A 271 20.91 -3.50 2.88
CA THR A 271 22.32 -3.86 2.71
C THR A 271 23.21 -3.06 3.65
N HIS A 272 24.40 -3.59 3.94
CA HIS A 272 25.48 -2.86 4.62
C HIS A 272 26.39 -2.11 3.63
N GLY A 273 26.21 -2.35 2.32
CA GLY A 273 26.93 -1.64 1.26
C GLY A 273 26.28 -0.30 0.94
N GLN A 274 25.95 -0.09 -0.32
CA GLN A 274 25.35 1.13 -0.84
C GLN A 274 23.90 0.89 -1.28
N SER A 275 23.08 1.94 -1.23
CA SER A 275 21.72 1.87 -1.76
C SER A 275 21.78 1.84 -3.27
N GLN A 276 21.25 0.79 -3.90
CA GLN A 276 21.43 0.58 -5.33
C GLN A 276 20.25 -0.14 -5.98
N VAL A 277 19.99 0.21 -7.23
CA VAL A 277 19.06 -0.50 -8.10
C VAL A 277 19.66 -1.86 -8.48
N GLU A 278 18.91 -2.94 -8.27
CA GLU A 278 19.33 -4.29 -8.67
C GLU A 278 18.80 -4.61 -10.07
N GLU A 279 19.71 -4.61 -11.04
CA GLU A 279 19.37 -4.86 -12.44
C GLU A 279 19.49 -6.33 -12.83
N ARG A 280 20.33 -7.08 -12.10
CA ARG A 280 20.76 -8.42 -12.47
C ARG A 280 20.74 -9.39 -11.29
N PRO A 281 19.55 -9.86 -10.85
CA PRO A 281 19.48 -10.91 -9.85
C PRO A 281 20.01 -12.25 -10.40
N GLU A 282 20.61 -13.06 -9.53
CA GLU A 282 21.21 -14.35 -9.84
C GLU A 282 20.31 -15.54 -9.48
N ASN A 283 20.40 -16.64 -10.22
CA ASN A 283 19.69 -17.89 -9.96
C ASN A 283 20.34 -18.70 -8.82
N HIS A 284 20.56 -18.07 -7.68
CA HIS A 284 21.22 -18.70 -6.54
C HIS A 284 20.61 -18.24 -5.21
N LEU A 285 20.25 -19.22 -4.37
CA LEU A 285 19.88 -19.04 -2.98
C LEU A 285 20.86 -19.87 -2.15
N GLY A 286 21.68 -19.20 -1.34
CA GLY A 286 22.67 -19.82 -0.47
C GLY A 286 22.06 -20.32 0.83
N ALA A 287 22.77 -21.24 1.48
CA ALA A 287 22.37 -21.77 2.79
C ALA A 287 22.58 -20.72 3.89
N ALA A 288 21.48 -20.30 4.53
CA ALA A 288 21.49 -19.37 5.66
C ALA A 288 20.18 -19.52 6.47
N PRO A 289 20.18 -19.21 7.78
CA PRO A 289 18.95 -19.14 8.54
C PRO A 289 18.05 -18.02 8.01
N ASP A 290 16.75 -18.31 7.92
CA ASP A 290 15.71 -17.33 7.66
C ASP A 290 15.27 -16.60 8.93
N GLY A 291 14.28 -15.71 8.85
CA GLY A 291 13.76 -14.95 9.99
C GLY A 291 13.06 -15.78 11.06
N ASN A 292 12.73 -17.04 10.76
CA ASN A 292 12.23 -18.01 11.71
C ASN A 292 13.34 -18.95 12.22
N ASN A 293 14.61 -18.64 11.92
CA ASN A 293 15.78 -19.49 12.16
C ASN A 293 15.72 -20.86 11.47
N VAL A 294 14.89 -21.00 10.43
CA VAL A 294 14.85 -22.19 9.59
C VAL A 294 16.00 -22.10 8.59
N MET A 295 16.81 -23.15 8.53
CA MET A 295 17.95 -23.18 7.60
C MET A 295 17.46 -23.34 6.16
N MET A 296 17.63 -22.30 5.36
CA MET A 296 17.43 -22.38 3.91
C MET A 296 18.50 -23.28 3.31
N LYS A 297 18.13 -24.02 2.26
CA LYS A 297 19.06 -24.87 1.54
C LYS A 297 19.77 -24.07 0.45
N ASP A 298 21.04 -24.36 0.28
CA ASP A 298 21.79 -23.91 -0.89
C ASP A 298 21.22 -24.58 -2.16
N ARG A 299 20.75 -23.77 -3.12
CA ARG A 299 20.09 -24.23 -4.36
C ARG A 299 19.97 -23.13 -5.41
N GLU A 300 19.63 -23.52 -6.62
CA GLU A 300 19.07 -22.59 -7.60
C GLU A 300 17.71 -22.05 -7.13
N VAL A 301 17.45 -20.76 -7.40
CA VAL A 301 16.13 -20.15 -7.15
C VAL A 301 15.08 -20.88 -7.98
N ARG A 302 15.37 -21.08 -9.27
CA ARG A 302 14.59 -21.87 -10.24
C ARG A 302 15.49 -22.94 -10.86
N PRO A 303 15.25 -24.23 -10.56
CA PRO A 303 16.01 -25.32 -11.16
C PRO A 303 16.07 -25.24 -12.69
N GLY A 304 17.27 -25.19 -13.25
CA GLY A 304 17.53 -25.08 -14.70
C GLY A 304 17.25 -23.70 -15.31
N GLY A 305 17.00 -22.67 -14.49
CA GLY A 305 16.83 -21.29 -14.94
C GLY A 305 18.15 -20.63 -15.39
N ALA A 306 18.03 -19.50 -16.10
CA ALA A 306 19.19 -18.72 -16.54
C ALA A 306 20.01 -18.22 -15.32
N ARG A 307 21.35 -18.23 -15.41
CA ARG A 307 22.21 -17.84 -14.28
C ARG A 307 21.89 -16.45 -13.73
N GLU A 308 21.58 -15.49 -14.61
CA GLU A 308 21.21 -14.13 -14.27
C GLU A 308 20.03 -13.72 -15.15
N LEU A 309 19.14 -12.90 -14.59
CA LEU A 309 18.05 -12.27 -15.34
C LEU A 309 18.26 -10.76 -15.36
N LYS A 310 17.61 -10.06 -16.30
CA LYS A 310 17.58 -8.60 -16.31
C LYS A 310 16.20 -8.13 -15.80
N THR A 311 16.17 -7.14 -14.90
CA THR A 311 14.92 -6.52 -14.46
C THR A 311 14.42 -5.47 -15.46
N ASP A 312 13.14 -5.13 -15.38
CA ASP A 312 12.51 -4.09 -16.22
C ASP A 312 12.55 -2.70 -15.57
N LEU A 313 13.28 -2.54 -14.46
CA LEU A 313 13.45 -1.23 -13.86
C LEU A 313 14.09 -0.28 -14.90
N PRO A 314 13.49 0.91 -15.14
CA PRO A 314 13.95 1.84 -16.16
C PRO A 314 15.17 2.61 -15.65
N VAL A 315 16.31 1.92 -15.56
CA VAL A 315 17.58 2.38 -14.99
C VAL A 315 17.99 3.74 -15.53
N ASP A 316 17.92 3.95 -16.84
CA ASP A 316 18.29 5.22 -17.45
C ASP A 316 17.36 6.38 -17.01
N VAL A 317 16.08 6.08 -16.79
CA VAL A 317 15.10 7.08 -16.30
C VAL A 317 15.34 7.36 -14.82
N ILE A 318 15.61 6.32 -14.02
CA ILE A 318 15.94 6.45 -12.59
C ILE A 318 17.21 7.28 -12.43
N GLU A 319 18.27 6.92 -13.17
CA GLU A 319 19.55 7.61 -13.20
C GLU A 319 19.37 9.10 -13.49
N ASN A 320 18.68 9.43 -14.59
CA ASN A 320 18.43 10.81 -14.98
C ASN A 320 17.65 11.59 -13.92
N SER A 321 16.69 10.94 -13.25
CA SER A 321 15.88 11.56 -12.20
C SER A 321 16.70 11.83 -10.93
N LEU A 322 17.68 10.98 -10.63
CA LEU A 322 18.55 11.13 -9.46
C LEU A 322 19.71 12.12 -9.65
N ARG A 323 20.05 12.50 -10.89
CA ARG A 323 21.14 13.46 -11.17
C ARG A 323 20.96 14.81 -10.46
N GLY A 324 19.72 15.25 -10.23
CA GLY A 324 19.42 16.51 -9.56
C GLY A 324 19.95 16.60 -8.12
N TYR A 325 20.26 15.46 -7.48
CA TYR A 325 20.83 15.41 -6.14
C TYR A 325 22.33 15.71 -6.09
N GLY A 326 23.04 15.68 -7.24
CA GLY A 326 24.48 15.92 -7.30
C GLY A 326 25.26 15.09 -6.28
N ASP A 327 26.14 15.74 -5.53
CA ASP A 327 27.00 15.10 -4.51
C ASP A 327 26.22 14.56 -3.30
N GLN A 328 24.96 14.93 -3.13
CA GLN A 328 24.10 14.42 -2.04
C GLN A 328 23.41 13.11 -2.41
N ARG A 329 23.60 12.64 -3.64
CA ARG A 329 23.02 11.38 -4.11
C ARG A 329 23.57 10.20 -3.31
N ALA A 330 22.65 9.39 -2.80
CA ALA A 330 22.92 8.18 -2.02
C ALA A 330 22.33 6.91 -2.67
N VAL A 331 21.42 7.04 -3.64
CA VAL A 331 20.86 5.90 -4.39
C VAL A 331 21.57 5.76 -5.74
N HIS A 332 22.21 4.62 -5.98
CA HIS A 332 23.04 4.35 -7.15
C HIS A 332 22.33 3.44 -8.18
N THR A 333 22.80 3.49 -9.42
CA THR A 333 22.41 2.58 -10.51
C THR A 333 23.67 2.04 -11.20
N SER A 334 23.55 1.07 -12.12
CA SER A 334 24.70 0.62 -12.90
C SER A 334 25.33 1.70 -13.79
N ARG A 335 24.61 2.81 -14.02
CA ARG A 335 25.13 3.97 -14.77
C ARG A 335 25.91 4.94 -13.89
N SER A 336 25.69 4.92 -12.59
CA SER A 336 26.33 5.83 -11.65
C SER A 336 27.77 5.42 -11.33
N ASP A 337 28.08 4.14 -11.53
CA ASP A 337 29.39 3.57 -11.21
C ASP A 337 29.82 2.57 -12.30
N GLY A 338 30.95 2.84 -12.95
CA GLY A 338 31.53 1.94 -13.95
C GLY A 338 32.05 0.63 -13.37
N ALA A 339 32.18 0.54 -12.04
CA ALA A 339 32.50 -0.67 -11.29
C ALA A 339 31.26 -1.32 -10.65
N TYR A 340 30.04 -0.99 -11.11
CA TYR A 340 28.83 -1.63 -10.63
C TYR A 340 28.93 -3.15 -10.72
N GLU A 341 28.97 -3.79 -9.56
CA GLU A 341 28.78 -5.21 -9.39
C GLU A 341 27.36 -5.41 -8.86
N PRO A 342 26.52 -6.21 -9.54
CA PRO A 342 25.23 -6.62 -9.00
C PRO A 342 25.42 -7.17 -7.58
N ASP A 343 24.49 -6.90 -6.67
CA ASP A 343 24.57 -7.56 -5.37
C ASP A 343 24.36 -9.06 -5.57
N ARG A 344 25.44 -9.82 -5.45
CA ARG A 344 25.44 -11.28 -5.52
C ARG A 344 25.03 -11.91 -4.19
N SER A 345 24.30 -11.18 -3.34
CA SER A 345 23.79 -11.73 -2.08
C SER A 345 22.94 -12.95 -2.40
N ALA A 346 23.37 -14.11 -1.93
CA ALA A 346 22.64 -15.36 -2.13
C ALA A 346 21.47 -15.51 -1.14
N TYR A 347 20.86 -14.41 -0.70
CA TYR A 347 19.84 -14.40 0.35
C TYR A 347 18.45 -14.02 -0.21
N LEU A 348 17.50 -13.68 0.66
CA LEU A 348 16.11 -13.45 0.28
C LEU A 348 15.88 -12.22 -0.62
N CYS A 349 16.73 -11.20 -0.55
CA CYS A 349 16.68 -10.05 -1.47
C CYS A 349 16.84 -10.50 -2.92
N ASN A 350 17.89 -11.28 -3.21
CA ASN A 350 18.10 -11.88 -4.52
C ASN A 350 17.02 -12.91 -4.87
N TYR A 351 16.58 -13.74 -3.91
CA TYR A 351 15.49 -14.69 -4.13
C TYR A 351 14.21 -14.00 -4.63
N LEU A 352 13.83 -12.86 -4.02
CA LEU A 352 12.70 -12.06 -4.47
C LEU A 352 12.99 -11.38 -5.81
N GLY A 353 14.14 -10.72 -5.96
CA GLY A 353 14.54 -10.05 -7.21
C GLY A 353 14.52 -10.99 -8.42
N TYR A 354 15.09 -12.20 -8.27
CA TYR A 354 15.12 -13.21 -9.32
C TYR A 354 13.72 -13.72 -9.67
N ASN A 355 12.87 -13.97 -8.68
CA ASN A 355 11.49 -14.38 -8.91
C ASN A 355 10.65 -13.27 -9.58
N LEU A 356 10.85 -12.00 -9.20
CA LEU A 356 10.20 -10.87 -9.87
C LEU A 356 10.63 -10.77 -11.34
N ALA A 357 11.94 -10.88 -11.61
CA ALA A 357 12.46 -10.90 -12.97
C ALA A 357 11.93 -12.09 -13.79
N THR A 358 11.83 -13.28 -13.17
CA THR A 358 11.31 -14.48 -13.83
C THR A 358 9.85 -14.31 -14.25
N GLU A 359 9.01 -13.71 -13.40
CA GLU A 359 7.56 -13.68 -13.62
C GLU A 359 7.08 -12.43 -14.37
N PHE A 360 7.82 -11.31 -14.30
CA PHE A 360 7.35 -10.01 -14.79
C PHE A 360 8.29 -9.33 -15.79
N ALA A 361 9.56 -9.75 -15.94
CA ALA A 361 10.42 -9.12 -16.95
C ALA A 361 9.90 -9.41 -18.36
N GLY A 362 9.82 -8.38 -19.20
CA GLY A 362 9.21 -8.41 -20.53
C GLY A 362 7.67 -8.39 -20.52
N VAL A 363 7.02 -8.27 -19.37
CA VAL A 363 5.56 -8.11 -19.28
C VAL A 363 5.23 -6.63 -19.32
N ASP A 364 4.84 -6.13 -20.50
CA ASP A 364 4.65 -4.69 -20.72
C ASP A 364 3.68 -4.00 -19.72
N SER A 365 2.69 -4.74 -19.22
CA SER A 365 1.71 -4.23 -18.25
C SER A 365 2.25 -4.08 -16.82
N THR A 366 3.43 -4.61 -16.50
CA THR A 366 3.99 -4.61 -15.15
C THR A 366 5.49 -4.36 -15.15
N THR A 367 5.92 -3.24 -14.55
CA THR A 367 7.34 -3.02 -14.25
C THR A 367 7.66 -3.56 -12.85
N ALA A 368 8.57 -4.52 -12.73
CA ALA A 368 8.97 -5.08 -11.44
C ALA A 368 10.49 -5.08 -11.24
N GLY A 369 10.92 -4.86 -9.99
CA GLY A 369 12.31 -5.09 -9.61
C GLY A 369 12.60 -4.83 -8.15
N PHE A 370 13.90 -4.78 -7.84
CA PHE A 370 14.42 -4.73 -6.49
C PHE A 370 15.42 -3.59 -6.30
N ILE A 371 15.44 -3.00 -5.11
CA ILE A 371 16.42 -1.99 -4.70
C ILE A 371 16.95 -2.32 -3.32
N HIS A 372 18.27 -2.33 -3.18
CA HIS A 372 18.87 -2.32 -1.85
C HIS A 372 18.90 -0.90 -1.29
N ILE A 373 18.64 -0.79 0.00
CA ILE A 373 18.75 0.45 0.76
C ILE A 373 19.65 0.25 1.98
N THR A 374 20.30 1.30 2.43
CA THR A 374 20.94 1.40 3.74
C THR A 374 19.99 2.07 4.75
N PRO A 375 20.25 1.96 6.07
CA PRO A 375 19.51 2.70 7.10
C PRO A 375 19.47 4.22 6.86
N ASP A 376 20.51 4.77 6.22
CA ASP A 376 20.67 6.20 5.96
C ASP A 376 20.13 6.65 4.60
N THR A 377 19.46 5.76 3.85
CA THR A 377 18.92 6.10 2.52
C THR A 377 17.90 7.22 2.63
N PRO A 378 18.07 8.35 1.91
CA PRO A 378 17.12 9.44 1.93
C PRO A 378 15.78 9.06 1.29
N VAL A 379 14.69 9.38 1.99
CA VAL A 379 13.31 9.05 1.55
C VAL A 379 12.94 9.78 0.26
N ASP A 380 13.40 11.02 0.09
CA ASP A 380 13.14 11.83 -1.10
C ASP A 380 13.82 11.27 -2.35
N GLN A 381 15.01 10.67 -2.23
CA GLN A 381 15.66 9.97 -3.34
C GLN A 381 14.91 8.70 -3.72
N MET A 382 14.49 7.89 -2.74
CA MET A 382 13.65 6.72 -3.01
C MET A 382 12.28 7.10 -3.58
N HIS A 383 11.72 8.23 -3.16
CA HIS A 383 10.51 8.79 -3.73
C HIS A 383 10.70 9.19 -5.19
N THR A 384 11.83 9.82 -5.52
CA THR A 384 12.23 10.12 -6.90
C THR A 384 12.36 8.87 -7.75
N VAL A 385 12.94 7.79 -7.22
CA VAL A 385 12.99 6.49 -7.91
C VAL A 385 11.58 5.97 -8.19
N LEU A 386 10.71 5.92 -7.17
CA LEU A 386 9.35 5.43 -7.35
C LEU A 386 8.56 6.28 -8.35
N GLN A 387 8.73 7.60 -8.33
CA GLN A 387 8.14 8.51 -9.31
C GLN A 387 8.63 8.23 -10.73
N ALA A 388 9.94 8.02 -10.92
CA ALA A 388 10.52 7.73 -12.22
C ALA A 388 9.96 6.42 -12.82
N VAL A 389 9.91 5.36 -12.01
CA VAL A 389 9.34 4.05 -12.42
C VAL A 389 7.86 4.19 -12.77
N THR A 390 7.10 4.87 -11.91
CA THR A 390 5.65 5.04 -12.09
C THR A 390 5.32 5.92 -13.29
N ALA A 391 6.05 7.01 -13.50
CA ALA A 391 5.85 7.90 -14.64
C ALA A 391 6.11 7.16 -15.95
N ARG A 392 7.21 6.38 -16.03
CA ARG A 392 7.50 5.53 -17.20
C ARG A 392 6.35 4.56 -17.49
N GLN A 393 5.83 3.87 -16.47
CA GLN A 393 4.72 2.93 -16.66
C GLN A 393 3.42 3.65 -17.07
N LEU A 394 3.18 4.85 -16.54
CA LEU A 394 1.99 5.64 -16.89
C LEU A 394 2.04 6.10 -18.34
N ASP A 395 3.20 6.55 -18.80
CA ASP A 395 3.40 6.98 -20.18
C ASP A 395 3.27 5.80 -21.14
N TRP A 396 3.86 4.65 -20.82
CA TRP A 396 3.63 3.41 -21.58
C TRP A 396 2.13 3.10 -21.73
N ARG A 397 1.36 3.18 -20.64
CA ARG A 397 -0.08 2.90 -20.65
C ARG A 397 -0.88 3.91 -21.50
N ARG A 398 -0.43 5.17 -21.54
CA ARG A 398 -1.04 6.24 -22.36
C ARG A 398 -0.79 6.07 -23.84
N GLU A 399 0.32 5.44 -24.20
CA GLU A 399 0.71 5.13 -25.58
C GLU A 399 -0.02 3.89 -26.13
N GLN A 400 -0.61 3.07 -25.25
CA GLN A 400 -1.39 1.92 -25.70
C GLN A 400 -2.72 2.37 -26.36
N PRO A 401 -3.16 1.67 -27.43
CA PRO A 401 -4.50 1.88 -27.99
C PRO A 401 -5.56 1.68 -26.90
N ARG A 402 -6.53 2.61 -26.80
CA ARG A 402 -7.68 2.42 -25.92
C ARG A 402 -8.52 1.26 -26.46
N SER A 403 -8.55 0.15 -25.72
CA SER A 403 -9.37 -1.03 -26.00
C SER A 403 -10.85 -0.78 -25.79
#